data_AF-W3Y2Q3-F1
#
_entry.id   AF-W3Y2Q3-F1
#
_cell.length_a   1.000
_cell.length_b   1.000
_cell.length_c   1.000
_cell.angle_alpha   90.00
_cell.angle_beta   90.00
_cell.angle_gamma   90.00
#
_symmetry.space_group_name_H-M   'P 1'
#
loop_
_entity.id
_entity.type
_entity.pdbx_description
1 polymer ?
#
loop_
_entity_poly.entity_id
_entity_poly.type
_entity_poly.pdbx_seq_one_letter_code
_entity_poly.pdbx_strand_id
1 'polypeptide(L)'
;MNKNTKYALHALVLGTLVATTGLTAANTTTTATTANTVSSTVRAATQPAHADAATDTSATTNAKSPLPSAATNPQTALATRESITERAPQRPTNNDLSTGTQTPVVNKQLPVGGPADIQNVRPYIFSDVPSDFWAANSISTVTRANLMKGYSDGTFRPNQPMTREEVASLFNNITNDGQAAFLSSKFKDITSDRWSALAIESVARKNIISGYGDDTYKPEKYMSRQEFAVVADNYIHYLGYTTEDPTVLDTVAYGDQKFVAPWAQDAVRELAYLGFTNYAPGTLFNPEKYITRAEAAEITYRMTQTEQALAFHNTLFRQQVENKTVRIIDNTLNYGNDFTKFRNDGALFWEAGQLYASLTDQKKVDLVAKAIADAHDLQLDKTVVVSKGKLTQAQLEDYQSDAIALYQEKEPKGKIISIYPNTDTSALIITVDSIQKSTMKAFKKKFHDNVFLQLPPEPLTSSDGNIHFPLPQRNTKK
;
A
#
# COMPACT_ATOMS: atom_id res chain seq x y z
N MET A 1 9.12 28.97 -11.99
CA MET A 1 10.08 29.21 -10.89
C MET A 1 9.97 28.03 -9.94
N ASN A 2 10.83 27.02 -10.11
CA ASN A 2 11.04 25.89 -9.18
C ASN A 2 12.39 25.29 -9.56
N LYS A 3 13.47 25.96 -9.11
CA LYS A 3 14.83 25.44 -9.20
C LYS A 3 15.24 25.17 -7.75
N ASN A 4 15.56 23.93 -7.42
CA ASN A 4 15.96 23.42 -6.10
C ASN A 4 14.84 22.90 -5.20
N THR A 5 14.12 21.88 -5.66
CA THR A 5 13.58 20.90 -4.72
C THR A 5 14.48 19.67 -4.74
N LYS A 6 15.02 19.31 -3.56
CA LYS A 6 15.89 18.15 -3.35
C LYS A 6 15.10 16.83 -3.42
N TYR A 7 14.35 16.62 -4.49
CA TYR A 7 13.73 15.32 -4.72
C TYR A 7 14.74 14.42 -5.42
N ALA A 8 14.82 13.16 -4.99
CA ALA A 8 15.52 12.15 -5.76
C ALA A 8 14.90 12.10 -7.17
N LEU A 9 15.75 12.01 -8.19
CA LEU A 9 15.31 11.88 -9.57
C LEU A 9 14.68 10.48 -9.71
N HIS A 10 13.36 10.40 -9.59
CA HIS A 10 12.59 9.18 -9.85
C HIS A 10 12.36 9.06 -11.36
N ALA A 11 11.94 7.88 -11.82
CA ALA A 11 11.46 7.79 -13.19
C ALA A 11 10.35 8.83 -13.41
N LEU A 12 10.16 9.31 -14.63
CA LEU A 12 8.95 10.06 -14.96
C LEU A 12 7.75 9.15 -14.69
N VAL A 13 7.14 9.32 -13.51
CA VAL A 13 5.87 8.70 -13.18
C VAL A 13 4.81 9.50 -13.90
N LEU A 14 4.34 8.89 -14.98
CA LEU A 14 3.24 9.35 -15.80
C LEU A 14 2.02 9.66 -14.92
N GLY A 15 1.82 10.95 -14.67
CA GLY A 15 0.55 11.43 -14.18
C GLY A 15 -0.50 11.21 -15.27
N THR A 16 -1.38 10.24 -15.09
CA THR A 16 -2.78 10.53 -15.38
C THR A 16 -3.16 11.68 -14.46
N LEU A 17 -3.45 12.85 -15.03
CA LEU A 17 -4.16 13.89 -14.30
C LEU A 17 -5.60 13.37 -14.11
N VAL A 18 -5.78 12.40 -13.21
CA VAL A 18 -7.12 11.98 -12.78
C VAL A 18 -7.63 13.18 -12.02
N ALA A 19 -8.48 13.97 -12.69
CA ALA A 19 -9.37 14.87 -12.00
C ALA A 19 -9.97 14.08 -10.84
N THR A 20 -9.82 14.59 -9.63
CA THR A 20 -10.41 14.08 -8.40
C THR A 20 -11.93 14.07 -8.54
N THR A 21 -12.49 13.14 -9.30
CA THR A 21 -13.83 12.67 -9.09
C THR A 21 -13.71 11.75 -7.91
N GLY A 22 -13.98 12.29 -6.72
CA GLY A 22 -14.35 11.43 -5.59
C GLY A 22 -15.38 10.44 -6.10
N LEU A 23 -15.09 9.14 -5.98
CA LEU A 23 -16.10 8.12 -6.12
C LEU A 23 -17.15 8.41 -5.03
N THR A 24 -18.16 9.18 -5.38
CA THR A 24 -19.38 9.25 -4.62
C THR A 24 -20.08 7.93 -4.87
N ALA A 25 -20.02 7.05 -3.87
CA ALA A 25 -20.88 5.88 -3.84
C ALA A 25 -22.31 6.37 -3.99
N ALA A 26 -22.97 5.95 -5.07
CA ALA A 26 -24.37 6.16 -5.28
C ALA A 26 -25.15 5.35 -4.23
N ASN A 27 -25.51 5.99 -3.12
CA ASN A 27 -26.58 5.48 -2.26
C ASN A 27 -27.91 6.07 -2.76
N THR A 28 -28.59 5.29 -3.58
CA THR A 28 -30.03 5.40 -3.78
C THR A 28 -30.73 5.07 -2.46
N THR A 29 -31.29 6.05 -1.77
CA THR A 29 -32.60 5.93 -1.10
C THR A 29 -33.16 7.34 -0.87
N THR A 30 -34.15 7.68 -1.68
CA THR A 30 -35.04 8.81 -1.49
C THR A 30 -35.96 8.55 -0.31
N THR A 31 -35.91 9.38 0.73
CA THR A 31 -37.13 9.72 1.49
C THR A 31 -37.04 11.17 1.94
N ALA A 32 -37.93 11.98 1.39
CA ALA A 32 -38.09 13.38 1.72
C ALA A 32 -38.74 13.52 3.11
N THR A 33 -38.22 14.44 3.93
CA THR A 33 -39.04 15.11 4.94
C THR A 33 -38.56 16.56 5.08
N THR A 34 -39.44 17.46 4.66
CA THR A 34 -39.38 18.91 4.81
C THR A 34 -39.44 19.34 6.29
N ALA A 35 -38.57 20.25 6.71
CA ALA A 35 -38.88 21.24 7.75
C ALA A 35 -37.91 22.44 7.76
N ASN A 36 -38.42 23.55 7.24
CA ASN A 36 -38.20 24.97 7.53
C ASN A 36 -36.98 25.48 8.32
N THR A 37 -36.39 26.50 7.70
CA THR A 37 -35.57 27.60 8.22
C THR A 37 -36.15 28.34 9.44
N VAL A 38 -35.30 28.69 10.41
CA VAL A 38 -35.31 30.02 11.08
C VAL A 38 -33.88 30.42 11.45
N SER A 39 -33.51 31.65 11.05
CA SER A 39 -32.28 32.37 11.38
C SER A 39 -32.22 32.84 12.83
N SER A 40 -31.03 32.88 13.42
CA SER A 40 -30.69 33.92 14.41
C SER A 40 -29.20 34.24 14.42
N THR A 41 -28.87 35.40 13.86
CA THR A 41 -27.66 36.21 14.07
C THR A 41 -27.56 36.70 15.51
N VAL A 42 -26.39 36.61 16.15
CA VAL A 42 -25.88 37.66 17.07
C VAL A 42 -24.34 37.77 16.97
N ARG A 43 -23.90 39.03 17.00
CA ARG A 43 -22.58 39.63 16.82
C ARG A 43 -21.51 39.26 17.86
N ALA A 44 -20.27 39.44 17.40
CA ALA A 44 -19.03 39.54 18.16
C ALA A 44 -18.96 40.76 19.08
N ALA A 45 -18.13 40.65 20.14
CA ALA A 45 -17.39 41.75 20.74
C ALA A 45 -16.05 41.24 21.32
N THR A 46 -15.07 42.12 21.21
CA THR A 46 -13.61 41.99 21.30
C THR A 46 -13.07 42.14 22.74
N GLN A 47 -12.03 41.34 23.07
CA GLN A 47 -10.73 41.63 23.77
C GLN A 47 -10.63 42.66 24.94
N PRO A 48 -9.48 42.77 25.67
CA PRO A 48 -8.32 41.87 25.88
C PRO A 48 -7.84 41.79 27.37
N ALA A 49 -6.74 41.06 27.61
CA ALA A 49 -5.51 41.50 28.32
C ALA A 49 -4.98 40.60 29.48
N HIS A 50 -3.71 40.16 29.27
CA HIS A 50 -2.57 40.02 30.21
C HIS A 50 -2.73 39.18 31.50
N ALA A 51 -1.69 38.62 32.13
CA ALA A 51 -0.37 38.11 31.80
C ALA A 51 0.09 37.39 33.09
N ASP A 52 0.97 36.39 32.94
CA ASP A 52 2.10 36.08 33.83
C ASP A 52 2.26 34.61 34.25
N ALA A 53 3.53 34.23 34.12
CA ALA A 53 4.14 32.96 34.45
C ALA A 53 4.51 32.90 35.94
N ALA A 54 4.55 31.69 36.52
CA ALA A 54 5.71 31.15 37.23
C ALA A 54 5.42 29.79 37.89
N THR A 55 6.44 28.95 37.80
CA THR A 55 6.78 27.70 38.50
C THR A 55 6.72 27.79 40.03
N ASP A 56 6.35 26.71 40.76
CA ASP A 56 7.26 25.79 41.48
C ASP A 56 6.54 24.79 42.43
N THR A 57 6.87 23.50 42.27
CA THR A 57 7.26 22.44 43.24
C THR A 57 6.59 22.23 44.64
N SER A 58 5.95 21.06 44.76
CA SER A 58 5.99 19.98 45.80
C SER A 58 5.41 20.04 47.24
N ALA A 59 4.87 18.85 47.59
CA ALA A 59 4.66 18.19 48.90
C ALA A 59 3.48 18.70 49.75
N THR A 60 2.62 17.88 50.37
CA THR A 60 2.70 16.51 50.91
C THR A 60 1.24 16.00 51.11
N THR A 61 0.90 14.70 51.00
CA THR A 61 0.63 13.86 52.19
C THR A 61 0.42 12.38 51.81
N ASN A 62 1.17 11.54 52.51
CA ASN A 62 1.01 10.11 52.89
C ASN A 62 -0.44 9.64 53.11
N ALA A 63 -0.86 8.37 53.08
CA ALA A 63 -0.32 7.00 52.91
C ALA A 63 -1.60 6.08 52.78
N LYS A 64 -1.63 4.77 52.50
CA LYS A 64 -0.87 3.61 53.01
C LYS A 64 -1.42 2.33 52.29
N SER A 65 -0.51 1.58 51.67
CA SER A 65 -0.34 0.12 51.40
C SER A 65 -1.31 -0.95 52.01
N PRO A 66 -1.13 -2.28 51.76
CA PRO A 66 -0.66 -3.05 50.59
C PRO A 66 -1.44 -4.39 50.32
N LEU A 67 -1.01 -5.09 49.25
CA LEU A 67 -1.18 -6.52 48.93
C LEU A 67 -0.55 -7.46 49.99
N PRO A 68 -0.86 -8.78 49.97
CA PRO A 68 0.19 -9.72 49.53
C PRO A 68 -0.29 -10.96 48.73
N SER A 69 0.65 -11.50 47.94
CA SER A 69 0.60 -12.81 47.27
C SER A 69 1.27 -13.91 48.09
N ALA A 70 0.81 -15.17 47.95
CA ALA A 70 1.58 -16.41 48.13
C ALA A 70 0.78 -17.56 47.48
N ALA A 71 1.23 -18.21 46.40
CA ALA A 71 2.19 -19.32 46.35
C ALA A 71 1.68 -20.62 47.01
N THR A 72 1.41 -21.66 46.20
CA THR A 72 1.32 -23.05 46.69
C THR A 72 1.66 -24.04 45.58
N ASN A 73 2.70 -24.85 45.80
CA ASN A 73 2.78 -26.29 45.49
C ASN A 73 4.04 -26.85 46.18
N PRO A 74 4.07 -28.13 46.61
CA PRO A 74 4.44 -29.20 45.66
C PRO A 74 3.89 -30.63 45.92
N GLN A 75 4.16 -31.50 44.92
CA GLN A 75 4.53 -32.94 44.97
C GLN A 75 3.56 -34.06 44.47
N THR A 76 4.05 -34.74 43.39
CA THR A 76 4.05 -36.21 43.06
C THR A 76 2.70 -36.99 42.94
N ALA A 77 2.46 -37.98 42.06
CA ALA A 77 3.29 -38.91 41.29
C ALA A 77 2.49 -39.66 40.17
N LEU A 78 3.24 -40.42 39.35
CA LEU A 78 2.91 -41.69 38.65
C LEU A 78 2.30 -41.72 37.23
N ALA A 79 3.22 -41.96 36.28
CA ALA A 79 3.24 -42.96 35.19
C ALA A 79 1.94 -43.47 34.52
N THR A 80 1.92 -43.46 33.18
CA THR A 80 1.87 -44.67 32.33
C THR A 80 2.41 -44.35 30.92
N ARG A 81 3.32 -45.20 30.44
CA ARG A 81 3.86 -45.29 29.07
C ARG A 81 2.92 -46.12 28.21
N GLU A 82 2.76 -45.77 26.93
CA GLU A 82 2.72 -46.75 25.82
C GLU A 82 3.27 -46.14 24.53
N SER A 83 3.69 -47.01 23.61
CA SER A 83 4.80 -46.87 22.69
C SER A 83 4.37 -46.64 21.23
N ILE A 84 5.14 -45.80 20.55
CA ILE A 84 5.64 -45.85 19.15
C ILE A 84 5.11 -47.00 18.25
N THR A 85 4.66 -46.67 17.02
CA THR A 85 5.09 -47.39 15.80
C THR A 85 5.02 -46.48 14.56
N GLU A 86 6.12 -46.52 13.83
CA GLU A 86 6.51 -45.84 12.59
C GLU A 86 6.01 -46.60 11.34
N ARG A 87 5.55 -45.89 10.29
CA ARG A 87 5.66 -46.38 8.89
C ARG A 87 5.33 -45.31 7.84
N ALA A 88 6.27 -45.10 6.93
CA ALA A 88 6.09 -44.73 5.52
C ALA A 88 6.95 -45.71 4.68
N PRO A 89 7.02 -45.67 3.33
CA PRO A 89 6.20 -45.00 2.30
C PRO A 89 5.79 -45.97 1.15
N GLN A 90 4.88 -45.59 0.24
CA GLN A 90 4.81 -46.20 -1.11
C GLN A 90 4.41 -45.22 -2.22
N ARG A 91 5.12 -45.36 -3.36
CA ARG A 91 4.98 -44.70 -4.67
C ARG A 91 4.68 -45.79 -5.72
N PRO A 92 3.94 -45.47 -6.79
CA PRO A 92 4.33 -45.91 -8.16
C PRO A 92 4.26 -44.72 -9.17
N THR A 93 5.32 -44.36 -9.92
CA THR A 93 5.78 -44.82 -11.26
C THR A 93 4.95 -44.40 -12.49
N ASN A 94 5.44 -43.34 -13.17
CA ASN A 94 5.82 -43.15 -14.59
C ASN A 94 4.93 -43.51 -15.82
N ASN A 95 5.07 -42.59 -16.81
CA ASN A 95 4.96 -42.65 -18.29
C ASN A 95 3.58 -42.44 -18.95
N ASP A 96 3.44 -41.38 -19.78
CA ASP A 96 3.76 -41.46 -21.23
C ASP A 96 3.77 -40.06 -21.90
N LEU A 97 4.63 -39.90 -22.92
CA LEU A 97 4.80 -38.73 -23.77
C LEU A 97 4.17 -39.05 -25.13
N SER A 98 3.25 -38.22 -25.65
CA SER A 98 2.94 -38.25 -27.08
C SER A 98 2.57 -36.86 -27.62
N THR A 99 3.24 -36.54 -28.71
CA THR A 99 3.26 -35.31 -29.50
C THR A 99 2.02 -35.14 -30.38
N GLY A 100 1.52 -33.91 -30.52
CA GLY A 100 0.53 -33.55 -31.54
C GLY A 100 0.17 -32.06 -31.53
N THR A 101 0.73 -31.31 -32.46
CA THR A 101 0.45 -29.89 -32.73
C THR A 101 -0.97 -29.68 -33.27
N GLN A 102 -1.75 -28.76 -32.67
CA GLN A 102 -2.72 -27.84 -33.31
C GLN A 102 -3.53 -27.06 -32.24
N THR A 103 -3.50 -25.72 -32.30
CA THR A 103 -4.56 -24.81 -31.82
C THR A 103 -5.46 -24.46 -33.02
N PRO A 104 -6.79 -24.21 -32.88
CA PRO A 104 -7.33 -23.10 -32.04
C PRO A 104 -8.71 -23.31 -31.35
N VAL A 105 -8.86 -22.56 -30.24
CA VAL A 105 -10.08 -21.99 -29.57
C VAL A 105 -11.45 -22.69 -29.75
N VAL A 106 -11.95 -23.35 -28.70
CA VAL A 106 -13.40 -23.48 -28.37
C VAL A 106 -13.60 -23.56 -26.85
N ASN A 107 -14.58 -22.78 -26.36
CA ASN A 107 -15.15 -22.74 -25.01
C ASN A 107 -15.04 -24.05 -24.22
N LYS A 108 -14.44 -23.97 -23.02
CA LYS A 108 -14.68 -24.96 -21.97
C LYS A 108 -15.50 -24.31 -20.86
N GLN A 109 -16.78 -24.67 -20.83
CA GLN A 109 -17.61 -24.65 -19.63
C GLN A 109 -16.76 -25.01 -18.41
N LEU A 110 -16.90 -24.24 -17.32
CA LEU A 110 -16.31 -24.56 -16.03
C LEU A 110 -16.56 -26.05 -15.69
N PRO A 111 -15.54 -26.81 -15.27
CA PRO A 111 -15.77 -28.14 -14.73
C PRO A 111 -16.69 -27.98 -13.52
N VAL A 112 -17.85 -28.66 -13.54
CA VAL A 112 -18.71 -28.79 -12.37
C VAL A 112 -17.89 -29.51 -11.30
N GLY A 113 -17.40 -28.72 -10.34
CA GLY A 113 -16.53 -29.16 -9.28
C GLY A 113 -17.21 -30.13 -8.32
N GLY A 114 -16.41 -30.97 -7.68
CA GLY A 114 -16.90 -31.94 -6.69
C GLY A 114 -17.42 -31.25 -5.42
N PRO A 115 -17.91 -32.01 -4.42
CA PRO A 115 -18.41 -31.46 -3.15
C PRO A 115 -17.41 -30.53 -2.43
N ALA A 116 -16.11 -30.71 -2.64
CA ALA A 116 -15.06 -29.85 -2.10
C ALA A 116 -14.98 -28.48 -2.80
N ASP A 117 -15.27 -28.40 -4.10
CA ASP A 117 -15.30 -27.14 -4.85
C ASP A 117 -16.52 -26.28 -4.49
N ILE A 118 -17.62 -26.93 -4.06
CA ILE A 118 -18.81 -26.26 -3.51
C ILE A 118 -18.50 -25.62 -2.14
N GLN A 119 -17.56 -26.16 -1.36
CA GLN A 119 -17.11 -25.56 -0.09
C GLN A 119 -16.21 -24.34 -0.33
N ASN A 120 -15.48 -24.28 -1.44
CA ASN A 120 -14.60 -23.16 -1.81
C ASN A 120 -15.35 -21.93 -2.35
N VAL A 121 -16.64 -22.06 -2.68
CA VAL A 121 -17.50 -20.96 -3.17
C VAL A 121 -18.44 -20.42 -2.09
N ARG A 122 -18.56 -21.11 -0.95
CA ARG A 122 -19.41 -20.61 0.15
C ARG A 122 -18.68 -19.49 0.88
N PRO A 123 -19.29 -18.30 1.04
CA PRO A 123 -18.74 -17.30 1.95
C PRO A 123 -18.57 -17.96 3.32
N TYR A 124 -17.47 -17.66 4.02
CA TYR A 124 -17.32 -18.14 5.39
C TYR A 124 -18.36 -17.40 6.24
N ILE A 125 -19.39 -18.11 6.69
CA ILE A 125 -20.53 -17.53 7.42
C ILE A 125 -20.30 -17.72 8.91
N PHE A 126 -20.26 -16.61 9.64
CA PHE A 126 -20.31 -16.59 11.09
C PHE A 126 -21.75 -16.36 11.55
N SER A 127 -22.16 -16.98 12.66
CA SER A 127 -23.55 -16.90 13.13
C SER A 127 -23.99 -15.49 13.53
N ASP A 128 -23.05 -14.61 13.85
CA ASP A 128 -23.24 -13.22 14.27
C ASP A 128 -22.87 -12.20 13.18
N VAL A 129 -22.66 -12.66 11.93
CA VAL A 129 -22.41 -11.80 10.77
C VAL A 129 -23.50 -12.08 9.72
N PRO A 130 -24.62 -11.34 9.76
CA PRO A 130 -25.64 -11.39 8.72
C PRO A 130 -25.06 -11.11 7.33
N SER A 131 -25.66 -11.66 6.28
CA SER A 131 -25.18 -11.49 4.90
C SER A 131 -25.22 -10.05 4.40
N ASP A 132 -26.10 -9.23 4.97
CA ASP A 132 -26.26 -7.80 4.71
C ASP A 132 -25.43 -6.92 5.66
N PHE A 133 -24.66 -7.52 6.57
CA PHE A 133 -23.72 -6.79 7.41
C PHE A 133 -22.66 -6.11 6.52
N TRP A 134 -22.41 -4.82 6.76
CA TRP A 134 -21.57 -3.99 5.88
C TRP A 134 -20.17 -4.55 5.61
N ALA A 135 -19.59 -5.30 6.56
CA ALA A 135 -18.28 -5.95 6.44
C ALA A 135 -18.36 -7.46 6.17
N ALA A 136 -19.53 -8.03 5.86
CA ALA A 136 -19.69 -9.48 5.66
C ALA A 136 -18.74 -10.04 4.61
N ASN A 137 -18.62 -9.36 3.46
CA ASN A 137 -17.71 -9.77 2.39
C ASN A 137 -16.24 -9.72 2.83
N SER A 138 -15.85 -8.63 3.50
CA SER A 138 -14.49 -8.41 3.97
C SER A 138 -14.08 -9.44 5.01
N ILE A 139 -14.94 -9.67 6.01
CA ILE A 139 -14.78 -10.69 7.05
C ILE A 139 -14.64 -12.09 6.43
N SER A 140 -15.53 -12.46 5.52
CA SER A 140 -15.48 -13.74 4.81
C SER A 140 -14.17 -13.91 4.04
N THR A 141 -13.74 -12.87 3.32
CA THR A 141 -12.54 -12.92 2.48
C THR A 141 -11.26 -13.01 3.30
N VAL A 142 -11.09 -12.16 4.32
CA VAL A 142 -9.87 -12.21 5.16
C VAL A 142 -9.80 -13.48 6.00
N THR A 143 -10.95 -14.07 6.34
CA THR A 143 -11.02 -15.38 7.01
C THR A 143 -10.59 -16.50 6.07
N ARG A 144 -11.10 -16.51 4.84
CA ARG A 144 -10.69 -17.47 3.80
C ARG A 144 -9.20 -17.37 3.46
N ALA A 145 -8.65 -16.16 3.52
CA ALA A 145 -7.21 -15.91 3.37
C ALA A 145 -6.38 -16.26 4.63
N ASN A 146 -6.99 -16.79 5.70
CA ASN A 146 -6.36 -17.09 6.99
C ASN A 146 -5.69 -15.89 7.69
N LEU A 147 -6.10 -14.66 7.36
CA LEU A 147 -5.58 -13.44 7.98
C LEU A 147 -6.22 -13.18 9.33
N MET A 148 -7.53 -13.42 9.42
CA MET A 148 -8.31 -13.38 10.66
C MET A 148 -9.07 -14.70 10.84
N LYS A 149 -9.46 -15.01 12.08
CA LYS A 149 -10.24 -16.20 12.42
C LYS A 149 -11.36 -15.80 13.37
N GLY A 150 -12.51 -16.47 13.29
CA GLY A 150 -13.52 -16.39 14.34
C GLY A 150 -13.21 -17.31 15.52
N TYR A 151 -14.16 -17.40 16.42
CA TYR A 151 -14.07 -18.16 17.65
C TYR A 151 -14.64 -19.57 17.47
N SER A 152 -14.30 -20.46 18.39
CA SER A 152 -14.76 -21.86 18.37
C SER A 152 -16.27 -22.03 18.52
N ASP A 153 -16.96 -21.00 19.00
CA ASP A 153 -18.42 -20.93 19.12
C ASP A 153 -19.13 -20.57 17.79
N GLY A 154 -18.39 -20.39 16.70
CA GLY A 154 -18.94 -20.04 15.39
C GLY A 154 -19.17 -18.54 15.16
N THR A 155 -18.76 -17.69 16.11
CA THR A 155 -18.88 -16.22 16.01
C THR A 155 -17.62 -15.56 15.47
N PHE A 156 -17.78 -14.39 14.84
CA PHE A 156 -16.66 -13.50 14.49
C PHE A 156 -16.46 -12.37 15.50
N ARG A 157 -17.53 -11.95 16.17
CA ARG A 157 -17.63 -10.81 17.10
C ARG A 157 -17.25 -9.49 16.43
N PRO A 158 -17.96 -9.08 15.35
CA PRO A 158 -17.57 -7.96 14.50
C PRO A 158 -17.44 -6.61 15.23
N ASN A 159 -18.24 -6.40 16.28
CA ASN A 159 -18.24 -5.15 17.05
C ASN A 159 -17.28 -5.16 18.25
N GLN A 160 -16.59 -6.28 18.50
CA GLN A 160 -15.65 -6.38 19.62
C GLN A 160 -14.40 -5.56 19.32
N PRO A 161 -13.92 -4.71 20.26
CA PRO A 161 -12.63 -4.05 20.16
C PRO A 161 -11.47 -5.05 20.08
N MET A 162 -10.45 -4.76 19.29
CA MET A 162 -9.25 -5.61 19.21
C MET A 162 -8.19 -5.20 20.23
N THR A 163 -7.60 -6.21 20.85
CA THR A 163 -6.39 -6.07 21.68
C THR A 163 -5.16 -5.87 20.80
N ARG A 164 -4.10 -5.30 21.37
CA ARG A 164 -2.82 -5.11 20.67
C ARG A 164 -2.21 -6.43 20.21
N GLU A 165 -2.33 -7.50 21.00
CA GLU A 165 -1.83 -8.82 20.62
C GLU A 165 -2.61 -9.48 19.47
N GLU A 166 -3.92 -9.24 19.36
CA GLU A 166 -4.71 -9.68 18.21
C GLU A 166 -4.29 -8.93 16.94
N VAL A 167 -4.02 -7.63 17.03
CA VAL A 167 -3.51 -6.84 15.89
C VAL A 167 -2.12 -7.32 15.48
N ALA A 168 -1.22 -7.60 16.44
CA ALA A 168 0.09 -8.18 16.13
C ALA A 168 -0.04 -9.53 15.41
N SER A 169 -0.97 -10.39 15.85
CA SER A 169 -1.25 -11.66 15.17
C SER A 169 -1.76 -11.46 13.75
N LEU A 170 -2.64 -10.48 13.52
CA LEU A 170 -3.14 -10.14 12.19
C LEU A 170 -1.99 -9.74 11.26
N PHE A 171 -1.15 -8.78 11.64
CA PHE A 171 -0.03 -8.36 10.79
C PHE A 171 1.03 -9.45 10.63
N ASN A 172 1.22 -10.31 11.62
CA ASN A 172 2.07 -11.47 11.46
C ASN A 172 1.53 -12.42 10.37
N ASN A 173 0.23 -12.68 10.36
CA ASN A 173 -0.42 -13.48 9.31
C ASN A 173 -0.30 -12.82 7.93
N ILE A 174 -0.44 -11.49 7.86
CA ILE A 174 -0.27 -10.73 6.60
C ILE A 174 1.15 -10.90 6.05
N THR A 175 2.19 -10.78 6.90
CA THR A 175 3.58 -10.92 6.44
C THR A 175 3.95 -12.34 6.01
N ASN A 176 3.34 -13.37 6.61
CA ASN A 176 3.50 -14.79 6.22
C ASN A 176 4.96 -15.29 6.03
N ASP A 177 5.92 -14.72 6.78
CA ASP A 177 7.36 -15.03 6.62
C ASP A 177 7.82 -16.34 7.29
N GLY A 178 6.87 -17.17 7.73
CA GLY A 178 7.15 -18.38 8.50
C GLY A 178 7.45 -18.10 9.99
N GLN A 179 7.58 -19.17 10.76
CA GLN A 179 7.84 -19.08 12.21
C GLN A 179 9.35 -19.01 12.47
N ALA A 180 9.83 -17.86 12.94
CA ALA A 180 11.16 -17.78 13.55
C ALA A 180 11.12 -18.38 14.96
N ALA A 181 12.21 -19.01 15.40
CA ALA A 181 12.34 -19.44 16.79
C ALA A 181 12.25 -18.22 17.73
N PHE A 182 11.45 -18.35 18.80
CA PHE A 182 11.43 -17.37 19.88
C PHE A 182 12.75 -17.49 20.66
N LEU A 183 13.62 -16.51 20.52
CA LEU A 183 14.88 -16.45 21.27
C LEU A 183 14.70 -15.68 22.58
N SER A 184 14.15 -14.47 22.47
CA SER A 184 13.86 -13.56 23.58
C SER A 184 12.97 -12.41 23.06
N SER A 185 12.22 -11.78 23.97
CA SER A 185 11.48 -10.54 23.69
C SER A 185 12.23 -9.32 24.19
N LYS A 186 12.10 -8.20 23.45
CA LYS A 186 12.53 -6.87 23.94
C LYS A 186 11.54 -6.27 24.95
N PHE A 187 10.35 -6.84 25.08
CA PHE A 187 9.30 -6.37 25.96
C PHE A 187 9.24 -7.19 27.25
N LYS A 188 9.23 -6.52 28.40
CA LYS A 188 9.26 -7.15 29.73
C LYS A 188 7.99 -7.93 30.07
N ASP A 189 6.88 -7.59 29.44
CA ASP A 189 5.56 -8.19 29.65
C ASP A 189 5.19 -9.26 28.61
N ILE A 190 6.16 -9.69 27.78
CA ILE A 190 5.98 -10.76 26.80
C ILE A 190 6.81 -11.99 27.20
N THR A 191 6.11 -13.00 27.69
CA THR A 191 6.66 -14.31 28.05
C THR A 191 6.45 -15.32 26.92
N SER A 192 7.30 -16.36 26.86
CA SER A 192 7.29 -17.34 25.76
C SER A 192 6.05 -18.24 25.72
N ASP A 193 5.32 -18.37 26.83
CA ASP A 193 4.08 -19.15 26.96
C ASP A 193 2.83 -18.40 26.47
N ARG A 194 2.95 -17.09 26.20
CA ARG A 194 1.86 -16.29 25.62
C ARG A 194 1.61 -16.71 24.17
N TRP A 195 0.35 -16.98 23.82
CA TRP A 195 -0.07 -17.41 22.49
C TRP A 195 0.38 -16.45 21.36
N SER A 196 0.45 -15.15 21.67
CA SER A 196 0.81 -14.07 20.75
C SER A 196 2.30 -13.70 20.77
N ALA A 197 3.12 -14.33 21.62
CA ALA A 197 4.53 -13.95 21.81
C ALA A 197 5.33 -13.98 20.51
N LEU A 198 5.18 -15.05 19.73
CA LEU A 198 5.83 -15.21 18.42
C LEU A 198 5.38 -14.13 17.42
N ALA A 199 4.08 -13.86 17.37
CA ALA A 199 3.53 -12.86 16.46
C ALA A 199 4.05 -11.46 16.80
N ILE A 200 3.98 -11.07 18.07
CA ILE A 200 4.48 -9.80 18.58
C ILE A 200 5.97 -9.65 18.25
N GLU A 201 6.79 -10.66 18.52
CA GLU A 201 8.23 -10.58 18.20
C GLU A 201 8.49 -10.48 16.71
N SER A 202 7.79 -11.25 15.88
CA SER A 202 7.94 -11.23 14.43
C SER A 202 7.68 -9.83 13.86
N VAL A 203 6.55 -9.22 14.19
CA VAL A 203 6.20 -7.90 13.67
C VAL A 203 6.97 -6.77 14.34
N ALA A 204 7.41 -6.93 15.59
CA ALA A 204 8.25 -5.94 16.28
C ALA A 204 9.68 -5.88 15.73
N ARG A 205 10.24 -7.00 15.25
CA ARG A 205 11.56 -7.04 14.58
C ARG A 205 11.55 -6.41 13.20
N LYS A 206 10.37 -6.35 12.57
CA LYS A 206 10.11 -5.71 11.28
C LYS A 206 9.77 -4.22 11.41
N ASN A 207 9.76 -3.70 12.63
CA ASN A 207 9.32 -2.33 12.95
C ASN A 207 7.86 -2.03 12.54
N ILE A 208 7.02 -3.06 12.38
CA ILE A 208 5.59 -2.89 12.09
C ILE A 208 4.84 -2.43 13.36
N ILE A 209 5.27 -2.95 14.53
CA ILE A 209 4.75 -2.54 15.83
C ILE A 209 5.86 -2.03 16.75
N SER A 210 5.48 -1.17 17.68
CA SER A 210 6.32 -0.67 18.77
C SER A 210 5.64 -0.87 20.13
N GLY A 211 6.47 -0.94 21.18
CA GLY A 211 6.01 -0.93 22.57
C GLY A 211 6.00 0.48 23.16
N TYR A 212 5.80 0.55 24.46
CA TYR A 212 5.83 1.77 25.25
C TYR A 212 7.24 2.08 25.75
N GLY A 213 7.49 3.32 26.20
CA GLY A 213 8.80 3.76 26.69
C GLY A 213 9.25 3.14 28.01
N ASP A 214 8.46 2.24 28.60
CA ASP A 214 8.75 1.47 29.82
C ASP A 214 9.26 0.03 29.52
N ASP A 215 9.58 -0.24 28.25
CA ASP A 215 9.91 -1.56 27.70
C ASP A 215 8.75 -2.58 27.78
N THR A 216 7.49 -2.13 27.77
CA THR A 216 6.32 -3.01 27.73
C THR A 216 5.58 -2.93 26.40
N TYR A 217 4.82 -3.97 26.04
CA TYR A 217 3.95 -3.97 24.86
C TYR A 217 2.47 -3.77 25.21
N LYS A 218 2.04 -4.15 26.41
CA LYS A 218 0.65 -4.16 26.92
C LYS A 218 -0.28 -4.94 25.98
N PRO A 219 -0.05 -6.25 25.79
CA PRO A 219 -0.71 -7.06 24.76
C PRO A 219 -2.25 -7.04 24.84
N GLU A 220 -2.80 -7.10 26.05
CA GLU A 220 -4.25 -7.18 26.30
C GLU A 220 -4.97 -5.83 26.24
N LYS A 221 -4.22 -4.72 26.10
CA LYS A 221 -4.83 -3.39 25.97
C LYS A 221 -5.52 -3.27 24.61
N TYR A 222 -6.72 -2.70 24.58
CA TYR A 222 -7.40 -2.37 23.32
C TYR A 222 -6.65 -1.30 22.52
N MET A 223 -6.64 -1.47 21.20
CA MET A 223 -5.97 -0.57 20.26
C MET A 223 -6.96 0.49 19.74
N SER A 224 -6.57 1.75 19.78
CA SER A 224 -7.29 2.84 19.12
C SER A 224 -7.14 2.79 17.60
N ARG A 225 -8.06 3.41 16.86
CA ARG A 225 -8.03 3.44 15.39
C ARG A 225 -6.79 4.13 14.84
N GLN A 226 -6.31 5.19 15.49
CA GLN A 226 -5.06 5.84 15.09
C GLN A 226 -3.82 4.98 15.37
N GLU A 227 -3.80 4.19 16.44
CA GLU A 227 -2.73 3.20 16.66
C GLU A 227 -2.76 2.11 15.58
N PHE A 228 -3.95 1.61 15.22
CA PHE A 228 -4.09 0.63 14.13
C PHE A 228 -3.61 1.19 12.79
N ALA A 229 -3.95 2.45 12.48
CA ALA A 229 -3.47 3.13 11.28
C ALA A 229 -1.94 3.18 11.25
N VAL A 230 -1.29 3.55 12.35
CA VAL A 230 0.18 3.56 12.41
C VAL A 230 0.78 2.16 12.20
N VAL A 231 0.16 1.10 12.71
CA VAL A 231 0.65 -0.27 12.46
C VAL A 231 0.50 -0.66 10.98
N ALA A 232 -0.63 -0.31 10.35
CA ALA A 232 -0.87 -0.56 8.93
C ALA A 232 0.09 0.24 8.03
N ASP A 233 0.38 1.48 8.40
CA ASP A 233 1.31 2.38 7.73
C ASP A 233 2.77 1.87 7.85
N ASN A 234 3.19 1.49 9.05
CA ASN A 234 4.49 0.85 9.24
C ASN A 234 4.63 -0.44 8.42
N TYR A 235 3.54 -1.20 8.22
CA TYR A 235 3.55 -2.38 7.38
C TYR A 235 3.82 -2.05 5.90
N ILE A 236 3.17 -1.04 5.33
CA ILE A 236 3.42 -0.66 3.94
C ILE A 236 4.83 -0.08 3.76
N HIS A 237 5.34 0.67 4.73
CA HIS A 237 6.74 1.11 4.74
C HIS A 237 7.74 -0.03 4.92
N TYR A 238 7.40 -1.06 5.71
CA TYR A 238 8.19 -2.28 5.82
C TYR A 238 8.33 -3.01 4.47
N LEU A 239 7.28 -2.98 3.64
CA LEU A 239 7.36 -3.51 2.27
C LEU A 239 8.26 -2.66 1.35
N GLY A 240 8.62 -1.45 1.77
CA GLY A 240 9.44 -0.50 1.04
C GLY A 240 8.65 0.57 0.29
N TYR A 241 7.35 0.72 0.59
CA TYR A 241 6.54 1.79 0.00
C TYR A 241 6.99 3.15 0.52
N THR A 242 7.03 4.14 -0.37
CA THR A 242 7.27 5.54 -0.03
C THR A 242 6.28 6.44 -0.76
N THR A 243 5.71 7.43 -0.07
CA THR A 243 4.92 8.48 -0.72
C THR A 243 5.85 9.48 -1.41
N GLU A 244 5.83 9.50 -2.74
CA GLU A 244 6.75 10.31 -3.57
C GLU A 244 6.57 11.82 -3.39
N ASP A 245 5.32 12.27 -3.33
CA ASP A 245 4.94 13.65 -3.03
C ASP A 245 4.15 13.70 -1.72
N PRO A 246 4.78 14.00 -0.57
CA PRO A 246 4.09 14.07 0.72
C PRO A 246 2.96 15.11 0.76
N THR A 247 2.99 16.12 -0.12
CA THR A 247 1.96 17.17 -0.13
C THR A 247 0.60 16.66 -0.61
N VAL A 248 0.55 15.51 -1.29
CA VAL A 248 -0.72 14.87 -1.64
C VAL A 248 -1.51 14.46 -0.40
N LEU A 249 -0.81 14.18 0.71
CA LEU A 249 -1.47 13.83 1.97
C LEU A 249 -2.25 15.03 2.51
N ASP A 250 -1.77 16.27 2.32
CA ASP A 250 -2.48 17.48 2.78
C ASP A 250 -3.85 17.67 2.11
N THR A 251 -4.08 17.03 0.96
CA THR A 251 -5.39 17.01 0.30
C THR A 251 -6.41 16.09 0.99
N VAL A 252 -5.92 15.20 1.86
CA VAL A 252 -6.71 14.32 2.70
C VAL A 252 -6.85 14.95 4.09
N ALA A 253 -8.05 15.46 4.38
CA ALA A 253 -8.37 15.98 5.70
C ALA A 253 -9.71 15.44 6.19
N TYR A 254 -9.69 14.72 7.32
CA TYR A 254 -10.90 14.36 8.06
C TYR A 254 -11.47 15.54 8.84
N GLY A 255 -12.78 15.53 9.11
CA GLY A 255 -13.44 16.57 9.90
C GLY A 255 -12.90 16.70 11.33
N ASP A 256 -12.32 15.61 11.84
CA ASP A 256 -11.66 15.49 13.13
C ASP A 256 -10.14 15.29 13.01
N GLN A 257 -9.52 15.62 11.87
CA GLN A 257 -8.07 15.45 11.65
C GLN A 257 -7.23 16.09 12.75
N LYS A 258 -7.65 17.25 13.27
CA LYS A 258 -6.95 17.96 14.36
C LYS A 258 -6.92 17.19 15.70
N PHE A 259 -7.77 16.18 15.86
CA PHE A 259 -7.82 15.32 17.04
C PHE A 259 -7.01 14.02 16.86
N VAL A 260 -6.52 13.75 15.65
CA VAL A 260 -5.53 12.69 15.43
C VAL A 260 -4.23 13.11 16.12
N ALA A 261 -3.61 12.23 16.90
CA ALA A 261 -2.38 12.58 17.60
C ALA A 261 -1.26 12.92 16.58
N PRO A 262 -0.35 13.88 16.86
CA PRO A 262 0.67 14.32 15.90
C PRO A 262 1.48 13.18 15.27
N TRP A 263 1.78 12.13 16.04
CA TRP A 263 2.53 10.95 15.59
C TRP A 263 1.76 10.00 14.66
N ALA A 264 0.43 10.15 14.56
CA ALA A 264 -0.44 9.32 13.71
C ALA A 264 -0.99 10.08 12.49
N GLN A 265 -0.70 11.38 12.37
CA GLN A 265 -1.28 12.25 11.36
C GLN A 265 -1.02 11.76 9.93
N ASP A 266 0.23 11.46 9.62
CA ASP A 266 0.64 11.02 8.27
C ASP A 266 0.12 9.63 7.97
N ALA A 267 0.26 8.67 8.89
CA ALA A 267 -0.28 7.32 8.73
C ALA A 267 -1.79 7.30 8.43
N VAL A 268 -2.55 8.13 9.15
CA VAL A 268 -4.01 8.24 8.94
C VAL A 268 -4.32 8.81 7.55
N ARG A 269 -3.54 9.76 7.05
CA ARG A 269 -3.71 10.34 5.71
C ARG A 269 -3.21 9.42 4.60
N GLU A 270 -2.09 8.73 4.81
CA GLU A 270 -1.47 7.84 3.82
C GLU A 270 -2.37 6.64 3.54
N LEU A 271 -2.89 5.97 4.57
CA LEU A 271 -3.84 4.87 4.37
C LEU A 271 -5.14 5.31 3.67
N ALA A 272 -5.57 6.55 3.92
CA ALA A 272 -6.75 7.13 3.27
C ALA A 272 -6.48 7.45 1.81
N TYR A 273 -5.32 8.04 1.51
CA TYR A 273 -4.84 8.32 0.15
C TYR A 273 -4.75 7.03 -0.67
N LEU A 274 -4.28 5.94 -0.06
CA LEU A 274 -4.23 4.61 -0.65
C LEU A 274 -5.62 3.91 -0.74
N GLY A 275 -6.67 4.52 -0.18
CA GLY A 275 -8.03 3.97 -0.19
C GLY A 275 -8.22 2.73 0.71
N PHE A 276 -7.28 2.49 1.64
CA PHE A 276 -7.34 1.38 2.58
C PHE A 276 -8.30 1.63 3.74
N THR A 277 -8.62 2.89 4.00
CA THR A 277 -9.66 3.25 4.94
C THR A 277 -10.91 3.69 4.17
N ASN A 278 -12.09 3.30 4.66
CA ASN A 278 -13.37 3.67 4.05
C ASN A 278 -13.91 4.99 4.65
N TYR A 279 -13.08 6.03 4.70
CA TYR A 279 -13.46 7.35 5.19
C TYR A 279 -13.14 8.37 4.10
N ALA A 280 -14.15 9.11 3.66
CA ALA A 280 -13.94 10.18 2.69
C ALA A 280 -13.40 11.44 3.39
N PRO A 281 -12.61 12.28 2.71
CA PRO A 281 -12.26 13.61 3.22
C PRO A 281 -13.51 14.38 3.68
N GLY A 282 -13.39 15.08 4.81
CA GLY A 282 -14.49 15.78 5.47
C GLY A 282 -15.35 14.92 6.41
N THR A 283 -15.24 13.58 6.36
CA THR A 283 -15.90 12.68 7.32
C THR A 283 -15.07 12.51 8.61
N LEU A 284 -15.63 11.90 9.65
CA LEU A 284 -14.95 11.66 10.92
C LEU A 284 -14.15 10.35 10.91
N PHE A 285 -12.86 10.42 11.21
CA PHE A 285 -11.99 9.26 11.39
C PHE A 285 -12.17 8.59 12.76
N ASN A 286 -12.54 9.35 13.80
CA ASN A 286 -12.68 8.94 15.20
C ASN A 286 -11.39 8.32 15.76
N PRO A 287 -10.29 9.08 15.91
CA PRO A 287 -8.95 8.54 16.18
C PRO A 287 -8.82 7.75 17.49
N GLU A 288 -9.50 8.19 18.56
CA GLU A 288 -9.40 7.59 19.89
C GLU A 288 -10.33 6.39 20.11
N LYS A 289 -11.34 6.20 19.24
CA LYS A 289 -12.24 5.05 19.32
C LYS A 289 -11.42 3.77 19.11
N TYR A 290 -11.72 2.72 19.88
CA TYR A 290 -11.08 1.42 19.69
C TYR A 290 -11.49 0.80 18.35
N ILE A 291 -10.51 0.24 17.64
CA ILE A 291 -10.74 -0.46 16.38
C ILE A 291 -11.54 -1.74 16.66
N THR A 292 -12.65 -1.94 15.96
CA THR A 292 -13.42 -3.19 16.06
C THR A 292 -12.85 -4.25 15.12
N ARG A 293 -13.16 -5.53 15.39
CA ARG A 293 -12.77 -6.64 14.52
C ARG A 293 -13.28 -6.49 13.08
N ALA A 294 -14.49 -5.97 12.88
CA ALA A 294 -15.02 -5.68 11.55
C ALA A 294 -14.28 -4.53 10.85
N GLU A 295 -13.94 -3.46 11.57
CA GLU A 295 -13.17 -2.35 11.01
C GLU A 295 -11.75 -2.81 10.60
N ALA A 296 -11.09 -3.61 11.42
CA ALA A 296 -9.79 -4.19 11.08
C ALA A 296 -9.87 -5.16 9.89
N ALA A 297 -10.93 -5.98 9.81
CA ALA A 297 -11.18 -6.88 8.69
C ALA A 297 -11.38 -6.11 7.38
N GLU A 298 -12.14 -5.01 7.41
CA GLU A 298 -12.36 -4.14 6.25
C GLU A 298 -11.06 -3.50 5.76
N ILE A 299 -10.27 -2.92 6.66
CA ILE A 299 -8.99 -2.29 6.27
C ILE A 299 -8.04 -3.35 5.71
N THR A 300 -7.95 -4.52 6.36
CA THR A 300 -7.12 -5.64 5.88
C THR A 300 -7.57 -6.13 4.51
N TYR A 301 -8.88 -6.25 4.29
CA TYR A 301 -9.45 -6.63 3.00
C TYR A 301 -9.02 -5.64 1.91
N ARG A 302 -9.10 -4.32 2.17
CA ARG A 302 -8.66 -3.29 1.22
C ARG A 302 -7.16 -3.27 0.98
N MET A 303 -6.36 -3.61 1.99
CA MET A 303 -4.91 -3.67 1.88
C MET A 303 -4.42 -4.91 1.12
N THR A 304 -5.22 -5.98 1.06
CA THR A 304 -4.73 -7.29 0.60
C THR A 304 -5.55 -7.97 -0.49
N GLN A 305 -6.80 -7.56 -0.74
CA GLN A 305 -7.75 -8.32 -1.58
C GLN A 305 -8.56 -7.46 -2.56
N THR A 306 -8.34 -6.15 -2.65
CA THR A 306 -9.11 -5.26 -3.53
C THR A 306 -8.26 -4.65 -4.65
N GLU A 307 -8.90 -3.90 -5.55
CA GLU A 307 -8.20 -3.11 -6.57
C GLU A 307 -7.25 -2.06 -5.97
N GLN A 308 -7.58 -1.50 -4.80
CA GLN A 308 -6.67 -0.61 -4.07
C GLN A 308 -5.39 -1.33 -3.67
N ALA A 309 -5.51 -2.57 -3.17
CA ALA A 309 -4.34 -3.41 -2.93
C ALA A 309 -3.56 -3.65 -4.22
N LEU A 310 -4.21 -3.95 -5.35
CA LEU A 310 -3.51 -4.14 -6.64
C LEU A 310 -2.77 -2.87 -7.09
N ALA A 311 -3.41 -1.71 -7.01
CA ALA A 311 -2.80 -0.43 -7.31
C ALA A 311 -1.57 -0.17 -6.43
N PHE A 312 -1.71 -0.39 -5.12
CA PHE A 312 -0.60 -0.31 -4.17
C PHE A 312 0.55 -1.24 -4.52
N HIS A 313 0.29 -2.53 -4.77
CA HIS A 313 1.33 -3.50 -5.12
C HIS A 313 2.03 -3.13 -6.43
N ASN A 314 1.30 -2.60 -7.41
CA ASN A 314 1.89 -2.11 -8.65
C ASN A 314 2.81 -0.90 -8.42
N THR A 315 2.38 0.07 -7.60
CA THR A 315 3.20 1.21 -7.21
C THR A 315 4.46 0.76 -6.48
N LEU A 316 4.32 -0.13 -5.50
CA LEU A 316 5.43 -0.70 -4.75
C LEU A 316 6.41 -1.43 -5.67
N PHE A 317 5.92 -2.27 -6.58
CA PHE A 317 6.74 -2.97 -7.56
C PHE A 317 7.55 -2.00 -8.42
N ARG A 318 6.90 -0.94 -8.92
CA ARG A 318 7.58 0.10 -9.71
C ARG A 318 8.68 0.78 -8.89
N GLN A 319 8.38 1.21 -7.67
CA GLN A 319 9.36 1.84 -6.78
C GLN A 319 10.55 0.90 -6.50
N GLN A 320 10.31 -0.39 -6.28
CA GLN A 320 11.38 -1.36 -6.06
C GLN A 320 12.28 -1.53 -7.29
N VAL A 321 11.69 -1.67 -8.48
CA VAL A 321 12.43 -1.80 -9.75
C VAL A 321 13.19 -0.51 -10.07
N GLU A 322 12.58 0.65 -9.89
CA GLU A 322 13.23 1.95 -10.04
C GLU A 322 14.41 2.10 -9.09
N ASN A 323 14.21 1.90 -7.79
CA ASN A 323 15.26 2.06 -6.79
C ASN A 323 16.46 1.16 -7.04
N LYS A 324 16.23 -0.10 -7.45
CA LYS A 324 17.30 -1.02 -7.84
C LYS A 324 18.04 -0.54 -9.09
N THR A 325 17.30 -0.16 -10.14
CA THR A 325 17.85 0.35 -11.41
C THR A 325 18.68 1.60 -11.18
N VAL A 326 18.15 2.56 -10.43
CA VAL A 326 18.82 3.82 -10.04
C VAL A 326 20.15 3.54 -9.35
N ARG A 327 20.18 2.63 -8.38
CA ARG A 327 21.42 2.25 -7.67
C ARG A 327 22.45 1.63 -8.60
N ILE A 328 22.02 0.76 -9.51
CA ILE A 328 22.92 0.13 -10.48
C ILE A 328 23.52 1.18 -11.42
N ILE A 329 22.69 2.07 -11.97
CA ILE A 329 23.15 3.14 -12.87
C ILE A 329 24.07 4.12 -12.13
N ASP A 330 23.71 4.57 -10.92
CA ASP A 330 24.52 5.48 -10.10
C ASP A 330 25.94 4.92 -9.86
N ASN A 331 26.03 3.65 -9.47
CA ASN A 331 27.31 2.98 -9.25
C ASN A 331 28.08 2.77 -10.56
N THR A 332 27.39 2.34 -11.62
CA THR A 332 28.03 2.02 -12.92
C THR A 332 28.60 3.26 -13.61
N LEU A 333 27.88 4.38 -13.50
CA LEU A 333 28.27 5.66 -14.12
C LEU A 333 29.00 6.60 -13.13
N ASN A 334 29.26 6.12 -11.91
CA ASN A 334 30.00 6.81 -10.86
C ASN A 334 29.45 8.20 -10.52
N TYR A 335 28.13 8.28 -10.29
CA TYR A 335 27.48 9.54 -9.91
C TYR A 335 27.67 9.89 -8.44
N GLY A 336 28.00 8.92 -7.59
CA GLY A 336 28.35 9.16 -6.19
C GLY A 336 27.14 9.42 -5.30
N ASN A 337 26.06 8.64 -5.49
CA ASN A 337 24.76 8.82 -4.85
C ASN A 337 24.06 10.15 -5.22
N ASP A 338 24.42 10.73 -6.36
CA ASP A 338 23.78 11.92 -6.91
C ASP A 338 23.17 11.58 -8.27
N PHE A 339 22.06 10.83 -8.22
CA PHE A 339 21.37 10.38 -9.42
C PHE A 339 20.78 11.52 -10.25
N THR A 340 20.75 12.75 -9.74
CA THR A 340 20.32 13.92 -10.54
C THR A 340 21.19 14.11 -11.77
N LYS A 341 22.46 13.68 -11.75
CA LYS A 341 23.38 13.72 -12.90
C LYS A 341 22.90 12.90 -14.09
N PHE A 342 22.16 11.81 -13.84
CA PHE A 342 21.63 10.95 -14.89
C PHE A 342 20.77 11.72 -15.89
N ARG A 343 20.13 12.81 -15.45
CA ARG A 343 19.25 13.63 -16.28
C ARG A 343 19.92 14.23 -17.53
N ASN A 344 21.25 14.31 -17.52
CA ASN A 344 22.05 14.80 -18.64
C ASN A 344 22.61 13.68 -19.53
N ASP A 345 22.52 12.43 -19.08
CA ASP A 345 23.07 11.26 -19.77
C ASP A 345 21.99 10.38 -20.40
N GLY A 346 20.76 10.51 -19.93
CA GLY A 346 19.65 9.66 -20.34
C GLY A 346 18.31 10.12 -19.78
N ALA A 347 17.32 9.24 -19.91
CA ALA A 347 15.98 9.38 -19.37
C ALA A 347 15.51 8.05 -18.78
N LEU A 348 14.77 8.14 -17.67
CA LEU A 348 14.20 6.99 -16.98
C LEU A 348 12.68 7.15 -16.95
N PHE A 349 11.93 6.22 -17.54
CA PHE A 349 10.48 6.31 -17.63
C PHE A 349 9.83 4.94 -17.74
N TRP A 350 8.56 4.85 -17.36
CA TRP A 350 7.79 3.63 -17.55
C TRP A 350 6.92 3.70 -18.79
N GLU A 351 6.87 2.61 -19.54
CA GLU A 351 5.95 2.46 -20.67
C GLU A 351 5.54 0.98 -20.78
N ALA A 352 4.23 0.74 -20.95
CA ALA A 352 3.67 -0.61 -21.11
C ALA A 352 4.14 -1.65 -20.06
N GLY A 353 4.35 -1.22 -18.81
CA GLY A 353 4.80 -2.09 -17.71
C GLY A 353 6.30 -2.38 -17.67
N GLN A 354 7.10 -1.75 -18.53
CA GLN A 354 8.56 -1.83 -18.54
C GLN A 354 9.18 -0.49 -18.11
N LEU A 355 10.30 -0.57 -17.41
CA LEU A 355 11.13 0.57 -17.05
C LEU A 355 12.22 0.77 -18.10
N TYR A 356 12.13 1.86 -18.85
CA TYR A 356 13.13 2.23 -19.85
C TYR A 356 14.23 3.06 -19.22
N ALA A 357 15.44 2.52 -19.20
CA ALA A 357 16.68 3.24 -18.91
C ALA A 357 17.35 3.60 -20.24
N SER A 358 16.94 4.73 -20.82
CA SER A 358 17.43 5.19 -22.10
C SER A 358 18.63 6.10 -21.93
N LEU A 359 19.75 5.83 -22.58
CA LEU A 359 20.94 6.68 -22.53
C LEU A 359 21.33 7.21 -23.91
N THR A 360 21.92 8.40 -23.95
CA THR A 360 22.31 9.07 -25.21
C THR A 360 23.72 8.71 -25.68
N ASP A 361 24.52 7.98 -24.90
CA ASP A 361 25.85 7.46 -25.26
C ASP A 361 25.87 5.93 -25.31
N GLN A 362 26.41 5.35 -26.39
CA GLN A 362 26.34 3.89 -26.59
C GLN A 362 27.22 3.13 -25.59
N LYS A 363 28.37 3.69 -25.19
CA LYS A 363 29.24 3.02 -24.22
C LYS A 363 28.55 2.95 -22.86
N LYS A 364 27.84 4.01 -22.46
CA LYS A 364 27.04 4.01 -21.23
C LYS A 364 25.87 3.02 -21.31
N VAL A 365 25.21 2.89 -22.46
CA VAL A 365 24.19 1.84 -22.69
C VAL A 365 24.78 0.46 -22.44
N ASP A 366 25.91 0.13 -23.06
CA ASP A 366 26.53 -1.18 -22.95
C ASP A 366 26.98 -1.49 -21.52
N LEU A 367 27.54 -0.49 -20.82
CA LEU A 367 27.94 -0.60 -19.40
C LEU A 367 26.74 -0.86 -18.49
N VAL A 368 25.66 -0.09 -18.63
CA VAL A 368 24.46 -0.22 -17.81
C VAL A 368 23.74 -1.54 -18.11
N ALA A 369 23.58 -1.91 -19.38
CA ALA A 369 22.96 -3.17 -19.78
C ALA A 369 23.72 -4.38 -19.19
N LYS A 370 25.05 -4.34 -19.25
CA LYS A 370 25.89 -5.35 -18.60
C LYS A 370 25.69 -5.38 -17.09
N ALA A 371 25.72 -4.22 -16.42
CA ALA A 371 25.56 -4.14 -14.97
C ALA A 371 24.18 -4.64 -14.48
N ILE A 372 23.12 -4.39 -15.24
CA ILE A 372 21.79 -4.93 -14.97
C ILE A 372 21.79 -6.47 -15.10
N ALA A 373 22.37 -7.01 -16.17
CA ALA A 373 22.46 -8.46 -16.37
C ALA A 373 23.32 -9.16 -15.31
N ASP A 374 24.45 -8.55 -14.93
CA ASP A 374 25.38 -9.06 -13.90
C ASP A 374 24.76 -9.01 -12.48
N ALA A 375 23.68 -8.25 -12.27
CA ALA A 375 22.95 -8.24 -11.00
C ALA A 375 22.16 -9.53 -10.74
N HIS A 376 21.87 -10.32 -11.79
CA HIS A 376 21.11 -11.57 -11.71
C HIS A 376 19.77 -11.44 -10.94
N ASP A 377 19.09 -10.30 -11.12
CA ASP A 377 17.80 -10.02 -10.48
C ASP A 377 16.66 -10.26 -11.49
N LEU A 378 15.86 -11.30 -11.23
CA LEU A 378 14.74 -11.70 -12.09
C LEU A 378 13.69 -10.61 -12.32
N GLN A 379 13.52 -9.67 -11.38
CA GLN A 379 12.60 -8.54 -11.58
C GLN A 379 13.19 -7.57 -12.60
N LEU A 380 14.48 -7.26 -12.50
CA LEU A 380 15.13 -6.35 -13.43
C LEU A 380 15.20 -6.93 -14.84
N ASP A 381 15.58 -8.20 -14.97
CA ASP A 381 15.72 -8.88 -16.27
C ASP A 381 14.43 -8.87 -17.10
N LYS A 382 13.26 -8.90 -16.44
CA LYS A 382 11.96 -8.92 -17.11
C LYS A 382 11.38 -7.53 -17.36
N THR A 383 11.81 -6.54 -16.58
CA THR A 383 11.09 -5.27 -16.46
C THR A 383 11.92 -4.11 -17.00
N VAL A 384 13.24 -4.17 -16.90
CA VAL A 384 14.13 -3.08 -17.29
C VAL A 384 14.57 -3.26 -18.73
N VAL A 385 14.39 -2.22 -19.53
CA VAL A 385 14.88 -2.12 -20.91
C VAL A 385 15.94 -1.03 -20.94
N VAL A 386 17.19 -1.42 -21.18
CA VAL A 386 18.28 -0.47 -21.41
C VAL A 386 18.37 -0.21 -22.90
N SER A 387 18.21 1.04 -23.31
CA SER A 387 18.13 1.41 -24.73
C SER A 387 18.98 2.63 -25.07
N LYS A 388 19.26 2.79 -26.37
CA LYS A 388 19.90 3.97 -26.92
C LYS A 388 18.82 4.99 -27.33
N GLY A 389 18.80 6.13 -26.65
CA GLY A 389 17.91 7.25 -26.95
C GLY A 389 18.58 8.42 -27.66
N LYS A 390 17.77 9.37 -28.11
CA LYS A 390 18.26 10.64 -28.72
C LYS A 390 18.22 11.82 -27.77
N LEU A 391 17.22 11.86 -26.88
CA LEU A 391 17.00 12.94 -25.93
C LEU A 391 17.36 12.51 -24.51
N THR A 392 17.83 13.48 -23.73
CA THR A 392 18.02 13.34 -22.28
C THR A 392 16.77 13.75 -21.52
N GLN A 393 16.68 13.34 -20.26
CA GLN A 393 15.62 13.75 -19.34
C GLN A 393 15.51 15.29 -19.26
N ALA A 394 16.63 16.01 -19.19
CA ALA A 394 16.62 17.47 -19.15
C ALA A 394 15.98 18.08 -20.40
N GLN A 395 16.30 17.55 -21.59
CA GLN A 395 15.69 18.01 -22.84
C GLN A 395 14.21 17.68 -22.92
N LEU A 396 13.80 16.50 -22.44
CA LEU A 396 12.40 16.10 -22.37
C LEU A 396 11.62 17.02 -21.41
N GLU A 397 12.16 17.35 -20.24
CA GLU A 397 11.54 18.27 -19.28
C GLU A 397 11.37 19.69 -19.86
N ASP A 398 12.36 20.16 -20.62
CA ASP A 398 12.27 21.45 -21.33
C ASP A 398 11.14 21.40 -22.37
N TYR A 399 11.09 20.35 -23.21
CA TYR A 399 10.00 20.17 -24.17
C TYR A 399 8.63 20.06 -23.50
N GLN A 400 8.53 19.32 -22.39
CA GLN A 400 7.30 19.17 -21.63
C GLN A 400 6.80 20.53 -21.13
N SER A 401 7.67 21.31 -20.50
CA SER A 401 7.32 22.63 -19.96
C SER A 401 6.81 23.57 -21.05
N ASP A 402 7.54 23.63 -22.16
CA ASP A 402 7.19 24.46 -23.32
C ASP A 402 5.91 24.00 -24.03
N ALA A 403 5.69 22.70 -24.08
CA ALA A 403 4.52 22.09 -24.71
C ALA A 403 3.26 22.31 -23.88
N ILE A 404 3.33 22.12 -22.56
CA ILE A 404 2.22 22.42 -21.64
C ILE A 404 1.80 23.89 -21.80
N ALA A 405 2.74 24.82 -21.78
CA ALA A 405 2.45 26.24 -21.93
C ALA A 405 1.79 26.55 -23.28
N LEU A 406 2.30 26.01 -24.39
CA LEU A 406 1.70 26.22 -25.71
C LEU A 406 0.32 25.60 -25.82
N TYR A 407 0.11 24.39 -25.27
CA TYR A 407 -1.19 23.73 -25.30
C TYR A 407 -2.22 24.54 -24.52
N GLN A 408 -1.90 24.99 -23.31
CA GLN A 408 -2.79 25.83 -22.49
C GLN A 408 -3.11 27.17 -23.16
N GLU A 409 -2.16 27.77 -23.89
CA GLU A 409 -2.40 28.99 -24.67
C GLU A 409 -3.40 28.75 -25.81
N LYS A 410 -3.27 27.64 -26.53
CA LYS A 410 -4.09 27.32 -27.71
C LYS A 410 -5.43 26.68 -27.39
N GLU A 411 -5.49 25.89 -26.32
CA GLU A 411 -6.65 25.15 -25.83
C GLU A 411 -6.89 25.46 -24.33
N PRO A 412 -7.35 26.67 -23.95
CA PRO A 412 -7.48 27.05 -22.53
C PRO A 412 -8.45 26.19 -21.72
N LYS A 413 -9.33 25.45 -22.41
CA LYS A 413 -10.29 24.51 -21.79
C LYS A 413 -9.86 23.05 -21.94
N GLY A 414 -8.82 22.78 -22.72
CA GLY A 414 -8.32 21.44 -22.97
C GLY A 414 -7.57 20.89 -21.77
N LYS A 415 -7.58 19.57 -21.63
CA LYS A 415 -6.89 18.87 -20.55
C LYS A 415 -5.83 17.95 -21.12
N ILE A 416 -4.63 18.05 -20.55
CA ILE A 416 -3.58 17.08 -20.79
C ILE A 416 -3.86 15.86 -19.91
N ILE A 417 -3.95 14.71 -20.57
CA ILE A 417 -4.28 13.42 -19.94
C ILE A 417 -3.00 12.71 -19.52
N SER A 418 -1.97 12.70 -20.38
CA SER A 418 -0.67 12.09 -20.09
C SER A 418 0.46 12.69 -20.94
N ILE A 419 1.70 12.60 -20.43
CA ILE A 419 2.93 13.00 -21.14
C ILE A 419 3.99 11.93 -20.90
N TYR A 420 4.50 11.30 -21.96
CA TYR A 420 5.59 10.32 -21.88
C TYR A 420 6.57 10.45 -23.04
N PRO A 421 7.84 10.08 -22.86
CA PRO A 421 8.74 9.83 -23.98
C PRO A 421 8.27 8.61 -24.78
N ASN A 422 8.51 8.59 -26.10
CA ASN A 422 8.38 7.37 -26.88
C ASN A 422 9.52 6.37 -26.57
N THR A 423 9.36 5.10 -26.96
CA THR A 423 10.30 4.00 -26.67
C THR A 423 11.75 4.23 -27.15
N ASP A 424 11.97 4.98 -28.23
CA ASP A 424 13.32 5.35 -28.71
C ASP A 424 13.84 6.67 -28.11
N THR A 425 13.09 7.25 -27.18
CA THR A 425 13.40 8.48 -26.45
C THR A 425 13.82 9.61 -27.40
N SER A 426 13.12 9.73 -28.52
CA SER A 426 13.34 10.77 -29.52
C SER A 426 12.31 11.89 -29.46
N ALA A 427 11.19 11.67 -28.79
CA ALA A 427 10.11 12.64 -28.68
C ALA A 427 9.25 12.43 -27.44
N LEU A 428 8.50 13.47 -27.07
CA LEU A 428 7.38 13.37 -26.16
C LEU A 428 6.08 13.08 -26.91
N ILE A 429 5.29 12.16 -26.36
CA ILE A 429 3.91 11.91 -26.70
C ILE A 429 3.04 12.54 -25.61
N ILE A 430 2.16 13.46 -26.02
CA ILE A 430 1.22 14.14 -25.14
C ILE A 430 -0.18 13.73 -25.56
N THR A 431 -0.86 13.01 -24.68
CA THR A 431 -2.28 12.67 -24.87
C THR A 431 -3.13 13.77 -24.26
N VAL A 432 -4.09 14.29 -25.00
CA VAL A 432 -5.00 15.34 -24.53
C VAL A 432 -6.44 15.01 -24.88
N ASP A 433 -7.39 15.63 -24.19
CA ASP A 433 -8.82 15.38 -24.40
C ASP A 433 -9.37 15.96 -25.71
N SER A 434 -8.71 16.99 -26.24
CA SER A 434 -9.17 17.74 -27.40
C SER A 434 -7.99 18.42 -28.12
N ILE A 435 -7.99 18.41 -29.45
CA ILE A 435 -6.96 19.07 -30.26
C ILE A 435 -7.56 19.70 -31.51
N GLN A 436 -7.40 21.01 -31.68
CA GLN A 436 -7.73 21.69 -32.92
C GLN A 436 -6.60 21.57 -33.96
N LYS A 437 -6.95 21.64 -35.25
CA LYS A 437 -5.97 21.61 -36.34
C LYS A 437 -4.93 22.74 -36.26
N SER A 438 -5.35 23.91 -35.79
CA SER A 438 -4.47 25.07 -35.54
C SER A 438 -3.42 24.77 -34.46
N THR A 439 -3.83 24.11 -33.37
CA THR A 439 -2.96 23.67 -32.27
C THR A 439 -1.93 22.66 -32.78
N MET A 440 -2.36 21.64 -33.53
CA MET A 440 -1.44 20.67 -34.15
C MET A 440 -0.39 21.34 -35.04
N LYS A 441 -0.80 22.33 -35.85
CA LYS A 441 0.12 23.10 -36.71
C LYS A 441 1.11 23.94 -35.89
N ALA A 442 0.66 24.56 -34.80
CA ALA A 442 1.53 25.32 -33.90
C ALA A 442 2.57 24.42 -33.23
N PHE A 443 2.17 23.23 -32.79
CA PHE A 443 3.06 22.22 -32.22
C PHE A 443 4.12 21.76 -33.23
N LYS A 444 3.70 21.33 -34.43
CA LYS A 444 4.64 20.93 -35.49
C LYS A 444 5.62 22.03 -35.87
N LYS A 445 5.19 23.30 -35.82
CA LYS A 445 6.06 24.46 -36.09
C LYS A 445 7.08 24.69 -34.98
N LYS A 446 6.70 24.56 -33.70
CA LYS A 446 7.57 24.86 -32.55
C LYS A 446 8.50 23.69 -32.21
N PHE A 447 7.99 22.46 -32.24
CA PHE A 447 8.69 21.28 -31.71
C PHE A 447 9.20 20.32 -32.79
N HIS A 448 8.82 20.54 -34.05
CA HIS A 448 9.12 19.62 -35.15
C HIS A 448 8.66 18.20 -34.82
N ASP A 449 9.59 17.24 -34.79
CA ASP A 449 9.33 15.82 -34.51
C ASP A 449 9.67 15.42 -33.06
N ASN A 450 9.95 16.40 -32.18
CA ASN A 450 10.30 16.12 -30.77
C ASN A 450 9.10 16.12 -29.81
N VAL A 451 7.92 16.59 -30.25
CA VAL A 451 6.68 16.58 -29.45
C VAL A 451 5.48 16.27 -30.35
N PHE A 452 4.70 15.27 -29.98
CA PHE A 452 3.49 14.85 -30.67
C PHE A 452 2.27 14.98 -29.76
N LEU A 453 1.18 15.52 -30.31
CA LEU A 453 -0.12 15.51 -29.65
C LEU A 453 -0.97 14.36 -30.20
N GLN A 454 -1.70 13.67 -29.33
CA GLN A 454 -2.67 12.65 -29.72
C GLN A 454 -3.94 12.70 -28.84
N LEU A 455 -5.03 12.14 -29.37
CA LEU A 455 -6.24 11.87 -28.58
C LEU A 455 -6.14 10.48 -27.94
N PRO A 456 -6.90 10.19 -26.88
CA PRO A 456 -6.92 8.87 -26.26
C PRO A 456 -7.40 7.81 -27.26
N PRO A 457 -6.88 6.57 -27.18
CA PRO A 457 -7.47 5.45 -27.90
C PRO A 457 -8.92 5.20 -27.42
N GLU A 458 -9.86 4.94 -28.33
CA GLU A 458 -11.26 4.58 -28.00
C GLU A 458 -11.32 3.26 -27.20
N PRO A 459 -12.32 3.05 -26.30
CA PRO A 459 -12.11 2.34 -25.04
C PRO A 459 -11.95 0.81 -25.15
N LEU A 460 -11.08 0.28 -24.28
CA LEU A 460 -10.96 -1.13 -23.89
C LEU A 460 -11.98 -1.42 -22.78
N THR A 461 -12.79 -2.47 -22.96
CA THR A 461 -13.77 -2.96 -21.98
C THR A 461 -13.09 -3.51 -20.72
N SER A 462 -13.56 -3.08 -19.55
CA SER A 462 -13.14 -3.55 -18.23
C SER A 462 -13.60 -5.00 -17.99
N SER A 463 -12.66 -5.93 -17.78
CA SER A 463 -12.96 -7.28 -17.34
C SER A 463 -12.82 -7.40 -15.82
N ASP A 464 -13.94 -7.60 -15.14
CA ASP A 464 -13.99 -8.15 -13.78
C ASP A 464 -13.30 -9.51 -13.75
N GLY A 465 -12.25 -9.64 -12.94
CA GLY A 465 -11.53 -10.90 -12.78
C GLY A 465 -10.88 -10.94 -11.41
N ASN A 466 -11.32 -11.87 -10.57
CA ASN A 466 -10.79 -12.17 -9.24
C ASN A 466 -9.27 -11.99 -9.17
N ILE A 467 -8.85 -10.99 -8.40
CA ILE A 467 -7.44 -10.64 -8.19
C ILE A 467 -6.84 -11.70 -7.27
N HIS A 468 -5.99 -12.58 -7.82
CA HIS A 468 -5.12 -13.43 -7.01
C HIS A 468 -3.71 -12.82 -7.02
N PHE A 469 -3.29 -12.32 -5.86
CA PHE A 469 -2.00 -11.67 -5.68
C PHE A 469 -0.86 -12.70 -5.70
N PRO A 470 0.18 -12.52 -6.52
CA PRO A 470 1.47 -13.10 -6.20
C PRO A 470 2.02 -12.34 -4.98
N LEU A 471 2.16 -13.05 -3.85
CA LEU A 471 2.84 -12.54 -2.66
C LEU A 471 4.26 -12.06 -3.04
N PRO A 472 4.80 -11.02 -2.36
CA PRO A 472 6.17 -10.57 -2.59
C PRO A 472 7.13 -11.76 -2.51
N GLN A 473 8.05 -11.82 -3.48
CA GLN A 473 9.00 -12.91 -3.63
C GLN A 473 9.75 -13.12 -2.31
N ARG A 474 9.64 -14.34 -1.75
CA ARG A 474 10.43 -14.78 -0.61
C ARG A 474 11.90 -14.52 -0.91
N ASN A 475 12.58 -13.77 -0.04
CA ASN A 475 14.03 -13.85 0.06
C ASN A 475 14.40 -15.27 0.51
N THR A 476 14.58 -16.18 -0.43
CA THR A 476 15.15 -17.50 -0.17
C THR A 476 16.60 -17.30 0.23
N LYS A 477 16.89 -17.35 1.54
CA LYS A 477 18.26 -17.52 2.02
C LYS A 477 18.75 -18.89 1.55
N LYS A 478 19.92 -18.88 0.90
CA LYS A 478 20.73 -20.07 0.61
C LYS A 478 21.18 -20.74 1.90
#